data_AF-A0A2X2KJX4-F1
#
_entry.id   AF-A0A2X2KJX4-F1
#
_cell.length_a   1.000
_cell.length_b   1.000
_cell.length_c   1.000
_cell.angle_alpha   90.00
_cell.angle_beta   90.00
_cell.angle_gamma   90.00
#
_symmetry.space_group_name_H-M   'P 1'
#
loop_
_entity.id
_entity.type
_entity.pdbx_description
1 polymer ?
#
loop_
_entity_poly.entity_id
_entity_poly.type
_entity_poly.pdbx_seq_one_letter_code
_entity_poly.pdbx_strand_id
1 'polypeptide(L)'
;MVTIQLFLGHDPNHDGSRLLFYYAPVAILISLLSVTASMLQGIDKQKLTVYVILASVAIKLALNYPLIMLFHTPGAVLSTSIALLFAIGCNFYILKKYAKFKFSYSWIHFAKIFLYSFIMMLGVEAVFFIANLFLEPTKLGYLIIIILGVTVGILIYGTITIKTRLADEFLGEIPEKLRRRVRFFTMRIDKFLANMGVGTRNEVKQLLKKGLVNVNEQVIKSPKTHIEPENDKISVRGELIEYVENVYIMLNKPKGYISATEDHHSKTVIDLIPEYQHLNIFPVGRLDKDTEGLLLITNDGDFNHELMSPNKHVSKKYEVISANPITEEDIQAFKEGITLSDGKVKPAILTYIDNQTSHVTIYEGKYHQVKRMFHSIQNEVLHLRRIKIADLELDSNLDSGEYRLLTENDFDKLNYK
;
A
#
# COMPACT_ATOMS: atom_id res chain seq x y z
N MET A 1 -25.59 -72.22 7.95
CA MET A 1 -24.31 -71.94 8.63
C MET A 1 -23.25 -71.34 7.69
N VAL A 2 -23.66 -70.50 6.74
CA VAL A 2 -22.81 -69.57 5.98
C VAL A 2 -23.77 -68.43 5.60
N THR A 3 -23.31 -67.19 5.60
CA THR A 3 -24.07 -65.95 5.30
C THR A 3 -24.63 -65.15 6.50
N ILE A 4 -23.88 -65.03 7.61
CA ILE A 4 -24.01 -63.90 8.56
C ILE A 4 -22.59 -63.52 9.06
N GLN A 5 -21.69 -63.18 8.13
CA GLN A 5 -20.33 -62.74 8.47
C GLN A 5 -19.75 -61.79 7.41
N LEU A 6 -20.58 -60.86 6.91
CA LEU A 6 -20.20 -59.84 5.93
C LEU A 6 -20.54 -58.40 6.37
N PHE A 7 -20.97 -58.22 7.62
CA PHE A 7 -21.35 -56.90 8.17
C PHE A 7 -20.61 -56.51 9.45
N LEU A 8 -19.54 -57.23 9.80
CA LEU A 8 -18.65 -56.89 10.90
C LEU A 8 -17.21 -56.96 10.37
N GLY A 9 -16.56 -55.80 10.13
CA GLY A 9 -15.08 -55.79 10.04
C GLY A 9 -14.34 -54.86 9.08
N HIS A 10 -14.93 -53.82 8.48
CA HIS A 10 -14.12 -52.77 7.81
C HIS A 10 -14.68 -51.37 8.05
N ASP A 11 -13.87 -50.51 8.68
CA ASP A 11 -14.07 -49.07 8.77
C ASP A 11 -13.86 -48.45 7.37
N PRO A 12 -14.92 -47.95 6.69
CA PRO A 12 -14.81 -47.48 5.32
C PRO A 12 -14.09 -46.12 5.19
N ASN A 13 -13.78 -45.45 6.30
CA ASN A 13 -13.39 -44.02 6.31
C ASN A 13 -12.02 -43.73 6.92
N HIS A 14 -11.34 -44.71 7.51
CA HIS A 14 -10.02 -44.48 8.12
C HIS A 14 -8.95 -44.15 7.08
N ASP A 15 -9.00 -44.81 5.92
CA ASP A 15 -8.03 -44.59 4.85
C ASP A 15 -8.31 -43.29 4.08
N GLY A 16 -9.57 -42.92 3.86
CA GLY A 16 -9.95 -41.69 3.15
C GLY A 16 -9.54 -40.42 3.90
N SER A 17 -9.78 -40.39 5.21
CA SER A 17 -9.37 -39.27 6.09
C SER A 17 -7.85 -39.14 6.19
N ARG A 18 -7.12 -40.26 6.27
CA ARG A 18 -5.65 -40.28 6.20
C ARG A 18 -5.13 -39.82 4.84
N LEU A 19 -5.80 -40.18 3.74
CA LEU A 19 -5.41 -39.74 2.39
C LEU A 19 -5.54 -38.22 2.24
N LEU A 20 -6.64 -37.63 2.73
CA LEU A 20 -6.89 -36.18 2.72
C LEU A 20 -5.76 -35.38 3.38
N PHE A 21 -5.19 -35.90 4.47
CA PHE A 21 -4.04 -35.28 5.13
C PHE A 21 -2.82 -35.15 4.19
N TYR A 22 -2.56 -36.16 3.36
CA TYR A 22 -1.47 -36.11 2.38
C TYR A 22 -1.79 -35.24 1.16
N TYR A 23 -3.06 -35.12 0.77
CA TYR A 23 -3.47 -34.31 -0.39
C TYR A 23 -3.51 -32.80 -0.11
N ALA A 24 -3.82 -32.38 1.12
CA ALA A 24 -3.91 -30.96 1.46
C ALA A 24 -2.63 -30.16 1.16
N PRO A 25 -1.41 -30.64 1.51
CA PRO A 25 -0.17 -29.97 1.09
C PRO A 25 0.03 -29.91 -0.43
N VAL A 26 -0.44 -30.91 -1.19
CA VAL A 26 -0.31 -30.95 -2.65
C VAL A 26 -1.17 -29.89 -3.32
N ALA A 27 -2.36 -29.61 -2.79
CA ALA A 27 -3.23 -28.55 -3.31
C ALA A 27 -2.54 -27.17 -3.26
N ILE A 28 -1.75 -26.90 -2.21
CA ILE A 28 -0.94 -25.68 -2.09
C ILE A 28 0.11 -25.62 -3.20
N LEU A 29 0.79 -26.73 -3.49
CA LEU A 29 1.77 -26.81 -4.56
C LEU A 29 1.14 -26.59 -5.95
N ILE A 30 -0.06 -27.13 -6.20
CA ILE A 30 -0.79 -26.90 -7.45
C ILE A 30 -1.13 -25.42 -7.61
N SER A 31 -1.65 -24.78 -6.55
CA SER A 31 -1.94 -23.35 -6.54
C SER A 31 -0.69 -22.51 -6.82
N LEU A 32 0.43 -22.82 -6.15
CA LEU A 32 1.70 -22.11 -6.35
C LEU A 32 2.27 -22.32 -7.77
N LEU A 33 2.12 -23.51 -8.33
CA LEU A 33 2.50 -23.78 -9.71
C LEU A 33 1.68 -22.95 -10.69
N SER A 34 0.36 -22.81 -10.46
CA SER A 34 -0.52 -21.98 -11.29
C SER A 34 -0.09 -20.51 -11.25
N VAL A 35 0.14 -19.95 -10.07
CA VAL A 35 0.59 -18.56 -9.90
C VAL A 35 1.93 -18.32 -10.59
N THR A 36 2.92 -19.18 -10.35
CA THR A 36 4.24 -19.02 -10.96
C THR A 36 4.18 -19.17 -12.48
N ALA A 37 3.37 -20.09 -13.01
CA ALA A 37 3.15 -20.22 -14.45
C ALA A 37 2.55 -18.94 -15.06
N SER A 38 1.54 -18.33 -14.43
CA SER A 38 0.97 -17.06 -14.87
C SER A 38 1.99 -15.92 -14.86
N MET A 39 2.88 -15.86 -13.86
CA MET A 39 3.98 -14.87 -13.84
C MET A 39 4.95 -15.08 -15.01
N LEU A 40 5.30 -16.33 -15.33
CA LEU A 40 6.15 -16.65 -16.49
C LEU A 40 5.47 -16.28 -17.82
N GLN A 41 4.14 -16.42 -17.90
CA GLN A 41 3.38 -15.97 -19.07
C GLN A 41 3.47 -14.45 -19.24
N GLY A 42 3.39 -13.68 -18.16
CA GLY A 42 3.50 -12.22 -18.19
C GLY A 42 4.88 -11.67 -18.61
N ILE A 43 5.93 -12.51 -18.63
CA ILE A 43 7.27 -12.15 -19.12
C ILE A 43 7.64 -12.85 -20.44
N ASP A 44 6.63 -13.32 -21.18
CA ASP A 44 6.77 -13.98 -22.49
C ASP A 44 7.67 -15.24 -22.48
N LYS A 45 7.65 -16.01 -21.39
CA LYS A 45 8.40 -17.28 -21.26
C LYS A 45 7.52 -18.53 -21.28
N GLN A 46 6.38 -18.46 -21.96
CA GLN A 46 5.38 -19.54 -22.05
C GLN A 46 5.96 -20.89 -22.53
N LYS A 47 6.83 -20.86 -23.55
CA LYS A 47 7.50 -22.08 -24.07
C LYS A 47 8.29 -22.79 -22.97
N LEU A 48 8.96 -22.04 -22.11
CA LEU A 48 9.77 -22.59 -21.03
C LEU A 48 8.89 -23.19 -19.93
N THR A 49 7.74 -22.57 -19.63
CA THR A 49 6.73 -23.12 -18.72
C THR A 49 6.23 -24.49 -19.21
N VAL A 50 5.96 -24.63 -20.52
CA VAL A 50 5.54 -25.91 -21.10
C VAL A 50 6.62 -26.98 -20.93
N TYR A 51 7.90 -26.66 -21.20
CA TYR A 51 9.00 -27.62 -20.99
C TYR A 51 9.15 -28.03 -19.52
N VAL A 52 8.99 -27.09 -18.58
CA VAL A 52 9.04 -27.38 -17.14
C VAL A 52 7.90 -28.32 -16.73
N ILE A 53 6.68 -28.08 -17.23
CA ILE A 53 5.53 -28.97 -16.95
C ILE A 53 5.79 -30.37 -17.51
N LEU A 54 6.24 -30.48 -18.77
CA LEU A 54 6.55 -31.78 -19.38
C LEU A 54 7.64 -32.55 -18.61
N ALA A 55 8.71 -31.85 -18.19
CA ALA A 55 9.76 -32.44 -17.36
C ALA A 55 9.22 -32.90 -15.99
N SER A 56 8.33 -32.12 -15.37
CA SER A 56 7.68 -32.49 -14.11
C SER A 56 6.82 -33.75 -14.24
N VAL A 57 6.09 -33.90 -15.35
CA VAL A 57 5.28 -35.09 -15.63
C VAL A 57 6.18 -36.31 -15.81
N ALA A 58 7.30 -36.17 -16.52
CA ALA A 58 8.27 -37.24 -16.68
C ALA A 58 8.88 -37.68 -15.33
N ILE A 59 9.25 -36.73 -14.48
CA ILE A 59 9.75 -37.00 -13.11
C ILE A 59 8.67 -37.73 -12.29
N LYS A 60 7.42 -37.26 -12.34
CA LYS A 60 6.31 -37.92 -11.66
C LYS A 60 6.21 -39.38 -12.10
N LEU A 61 6.17 -39.64 -13.41
CA LEU A 61 6.05 -40.99 -13.96
C LEU A 61 7.22 -41.89 -13.52
N ALA A 62 8.44 -41.38 -13.56
CA ALA A 62 9.63 -42.11 -13.12
C ALA A 62 9.61 -42.47 -11.62
N LEU A 63 9.12 -41.56 -10.77
CA LEU A 63 9.04 -41.75 -9.33
C LEU A 63 7.79 -42.50 -8.87
N ASN A 64 6.73 -42.54 -9.70
CA ASN A 64 5.43 -43.06 -9.28
C ASN A 64 5.52 -44.53 -8.89
N TYR A 65 6.10 -45.35 -9.75
CA TYR A 65 6.22 -46.79 -9.51
C TYR A 65 7.03 -47.14 -8.25
N PRO A 66 8.28 -46.66 -8.06
CA PRO A 66 9.05 -47.00 -6.85
C PRO A 66 8.42 -46.46 -5.57
N LEU A 67 7.79 -45.27 -5.60
CA LEU A 67 7.15 -44.71 -4.41
C LEU A 67 5.86 -45.42 -4.05
N ILE A 68 5.06 -45.85 -5.04
CA ILE A 68 3.87 -46.67 -4.79
C ILE A 68 4.27 -48.03 -4.19
N MET A 69 5.36 -48.63 -4.66
CA MET A 69 5.84 -49.90 -4.09
C MET A 69 6.33 -49.76 -2.64
N LEU A 70 6.89 -48.60 -2.27
CA LEU A 70 7.40 -48.33 -0.92
C LEU A 70 6.32 -47.85 0.06
N PHE A 71 5.40 -47.00 -0.41
CA PHE A 71 4.47 -46.25 0.44
C PHE A 71 3.00 -46.48 0.07
N HIS A 72 2.69 -47.45 -0.78
CA HIS A 72 1.33 -47.74 -1.27
C HIS A 72 0.64 -46.48 -1.85
N THR A 73 -0.59 -46.19 -1.43
CA THR A 73 -1.41 -45.07 -1.92
C THR A 73 -0.79 -43.68 -1.65
N PRO A 74 -0.19 -43.39 -0.46
CA PRO A 74 0.61 -42.19 -0.25
C PRO A 74 1.77 -41.99 -1.24
N GLY A 75 2.34 -43.07 -1.75
CA GLY A 75 3.45 -43.03 -2.72
C GLY A 75 3.12 -42.25 -3.99
N ALA A 76 1.89 -42.39 -4.49
CA ALA A 76 1.40 -41.65 -5.66
C ALA A 76 1.21 -40.14 -5.39
N VAL A 77 0.85 -39.80 -4.16
CA VAL A 77 0.72 -38.41 -3.72
C VAL A 77 2.10 -37.78 -3.60
N LEU A 78 3.05 -38.50 -2.99
CA LEU A 78 4.43 -38.05 -2.81
C LEU A 78 5.15 -37.84 -4.16
N SER A 79 4.96 -38.74 -5.12
CA SER A 79 5.52 -38.59 -6.48
C SER A 79 5.00 -37.31 -7.16
N THR A 80 3.72 -37.00 -6.96
CA THR A 80 3.10 -35.76 -7.46
C THR A 80 3.68 -34.53 -6.76
N SER A 81 3.83 -34.55 -5.43
CA SER A 81 4.44 -33.45 -4.67
C SER A 81 5.86 -33.13 -5.13
N ILE A 82 6.69 -34.15 -5.31
CA ILE A 82 8.09 -34.00 -5.74
C ILE A 82 8.15 -33.39 -7.14
N ALA A 83 7.32 -33.87 -8.07
CA ALA A 83 7.23 -33.32 -9.42
C ALA A 83 6.80 -31.85 -9.44
N LEU A 84 5.79 -31.48 -8.65
CA LEU A 84 5.33 -30.09 -8.54
C LEU A 84 6.40 -29.18 -7.92
N LEU A 85 7.11 -29.64 -6.88
CA LEU A 85 8.21 -28.90 -6.26
C LEU A 85 9.34 -28.62 -7.26
N PHE A 86 9.70 -29.62 -8.06
CA PHE A 86 10.66 -29.44 -9.16
C PHE A 86 10.18 -28.35 -10.13
N ALA A 87 8.92 -28.43 -10.58
CA ALA A 87 8.35 -27.46 -11.52
C ALA A 87 8.38 -26.02 -10.96
N ILE A 88 7.96 -25.85 -9.71
CA ILE A 88 7.97 -24.56 -9.01
C ILE A 88 9.40 -24.03 -8.87
N GLY A 89 10.37 -24.88 -8.51
CA GLY A 89 11.78 -24.53 -8.42
C GLY A 89 12.35 -24.02 -9.75
N CYS A 90 12.04 -24.72 -10.85
CA CYS A 90 12.39 -24.27 -12.19
C CYS A 90 11.74 -22.92 -12.53
N ASN A 91 10.46 -22.74 -12.25
CA ASN A 91 9.77 -21.46 -12.49
C ASN A 91 10.44 -20.30 -11.73
N PHE A 92 10.78 -20.49 -10.45
CA PHE A 92 11.48 -19.45 -9.69
C PHE A 92 12.88 -19.15 -10.24
N TYR A 93 13.62 -20.16 -10.68
CA TYR A 93 14.90 -19.96 -11.34
C TYR A 93 14.76 -19.12 -12.62
N ILE A 94 13.73 -19.41 -13.43
CA ILE A 94 13.42 -18.66 -14.65
C ILE A 94 13.07 -17.21 -14.32
N LEU A 95 12.21 -16.98 -13.34
CA LEU A 95 11.85 -15.64 -12.86
C LEU A 95 13.08 -14.86 -12.38
N LYS A 96 13.97 -15.52 -11.62
CA LYS A 96 15.23 -14.90 -11.19
C LYS A 96 16.10 -14.50 -12.37
N LYS A 97 16.26 -15.40 -13.35
CA LYS A 97 17.17 -15.24 -14.49
C LYS A 97 16.68 -14.20 -15.49
N TYR A 98 15.40 -14.22 -15.85
CA TYR A 98 14.86 -13.41 -16.94
C TYR A 98 14.11 -12.16 -16.47
N ALA A 99 13.50 -12.17 -15.28
CA ALA A 99 12.79 -11.00 -14.74
C ALA A 99 13.59 -10.25 -13.67
N LYS A 100 14.84 -10.65 -13.37
CA LYS A 100 15.67 -10.12 -12.28
C LYS A 100 14.91 -10.02 -10.95
N PHE A 101 14.00 -10.96 -10.73
CA PHE A 101 13.07 -10.93 -9.60
C PHE A 101 13.83 -11.01 -8.27
N LYS A 102 13.69 -9.98 -7.42
CA LYS A 102 14.34 -9.92 -6.11
C LYS A 102 13.48 -10.62 -5.06
N PHE A 103 13.78 -11.89 -4.78
CA PHE A 103 13.06 -12.68 -3.79
C PHE A 103 13.17 -12.17 -2.35
N SER A 104 14.13 -11.30 -2.03
CA SER A 104 14.36 -10.81 -0.66
C SER A 104 13.13 -10.15 -0.04
N TYR A 105 12.37 -9.38 -0.82
CA TYR A 105 11.14 -8.75 -0.34
C TYR A 105 10.01 -9.78 -0.19
N SER A 106 9.85 -10.66 -1.18
CA SER A 106 8.84 -11.72 -1.17
C SER A 106 9.01 -12.72 -0.04
N TRP A 107 10.25 -13.05 0.37
CA TRP A 107 10.51 -13.99 1.47
C TRP A 107 9.88 -13.54 2.79
N ILE A 108 9.84 -12.23 3.07
CA ILE A 108 9.19 -11.70 4.28
C ILE A 108 7.67 -11.91 4.20
N HIS A 109 7.06 -11.68 3.04
CA HIS A 109 5.64 -11.94 2.83
C HIS A 109 5.30 -13.43 2.90
N PHE A 110 6.12 -14.29 2.29
CA PHE A 110 5.99 -15.75 2.40
C PHE A 110 6.10 -16.22 3.86
N ALA A 111 7.08 -15.71 4.61
CA ALA A 111 7.24 -16.05 6.03
C ALA A 111 6.03 -15.62 6.87
N LYS A 112 5.46 -14.44 6.58
CA LYS A 112 4.22 -13.96 7.22
C LYS A 112 3.03 -14.86 6.89
N ILE A 113 2.80 -15.17 5.61
CA ILE A 113 1.73 -16.07 5.17
C ILE A 113 1.87 -17.42 5.87
N PHE A 114 3.07 -18.00 5.86
CA PHE A 114 3.35 -19.26 6.52
C PHE A 114 3.05 -19.21 8.02
N LEU A 115 3.53 -18.17 8.73
CA LEU A 115 3.28 -17.98 10.16
C LEU A 115 1.78 -17.86 10.45
N TYR A 116 1.04 -17.12 9.64
CA TYR A 116 -0.41 -16.94 9.81
C TYR A 116 -1.20 -18.22 9.52
N SER A 117 -0.86 -18.94 8.45
CA SER A 117 -1.43 -20.26 8.17
C SER A 117 -1.13 -21.25 9.30
N PHE A 118 0.06 -21.20 9.89
CA PHE A 118 0.42 -22.04 11.03
C PHE A 118 -0.38 -21.70 12.28
N ILE A 119 -0.55 -20.42 12.61
CA ILE A 119 -1.40 -19.98 13.73
C ILE A 119 -2.85 -20.40 13.51
N MET A 120 -3.38 -20.25 12.29
CA MET A 120 -4.72 -20.70 11.93
C MET A 120 -4.88 -22.22 12.13
N MET A 121 -3.92 -23.00 11.63
CA MET A 121 -3.90 -24.44 11.80
C MET A 121 -3.93 -24.83 13.29
N LEU A 122 -3.08 -24.22 14.13
CA LEU A 122 -3.09 -24.47 15.56
C LEU A 122 -4.42 -24.10 16.23
N GLY A 123 -5.04 -23.00 15.80
CA GLY A 123 -6.34 -22.56 16.33
C GLY A 123 -7.46 -23.54 15.99
N VAL A 124 -7.52 -24.00 14.74
CA VAL A 124 -8.51 -25.00 14.29
C VAL A 124 -8.27 -26.34 15.00
N GLU A 125 -7.02 -26.78 15.12
CA GLU A 125 -6.65 -28.03 15.80
C GLU A 125 -7.00 -27.99 17.30
N ALA A 126 -6.77 -26.86 17.96
CA ALA A 126 -7.17 -26.68 19.36
C ALA A 126 -8.70 -26.77 19.54
N VAL A 127 -9.48 -26.18 18.63
CA VAL A 127 -10.95 -26.27 18.65
C VAL A 127 -11.41 -27.70 18.39
N PHE A 128 -10.79 -28.39 17.42
CA PHE A 128 -11.05 -29.79 17.15
C PHE A 128 -10.78 -30.66 18.38
N PHE A 129 -9.63 -30.46 19.02
CA PHE A 129 -9.26 -31.18 20.25
C PHE A 129 -10.25 -30.93 21.39
N ILE A 130 -10.62 -29.67 21.64
CA ILE A 130 -11.59 -29.31 22.68
C ILE A 130 -12.97 -29.90 22.37
N ALA A 131 -13.44 -29.79 21.13
CA ALA A 131 -14.75 -30.29 20.75
C ALA A 131 -14.86 -31.82 20.92
N ASN A 132 -13.79 -32.58 20.64
CA ASN A 132 -13.73 -34.02 20.88
C ASN A 132 -13.78 -34.41 22.37
N LEU A 133 -13.49 -33.51 23.30
CA LEU A 133 -13.65 -33.78 24.74
C LEU A 133 -15.12 -33.79 25.17
N PHE A 134 -16.00 -33.10 24.43
CA PHE A 134 -17.40 -32.89 24.81
C PHE A 134 -18.41 -33.56 23.87
N LEU A 135 -18.01 -33.92 22.65
CA LEU A 135 -18.89 -34.48 21.65
C LEU A 135 -18.62 -35.97 21.42
N GLU A 136 -19.67 -36.78 21.43
CA GLU A 136 -19.59 -38.19 21.08
C GLU A 136 -19.27 -38.37 19.57
N PRO A 137 -18.54 -39.44 19.18
CA PRO A 137 -18.12 -39.71 17.82
C PRO A 137 -19.26 -40.20 16.91
N THR A 138 -20.36 -39.45 16.88
CA THR A 138 -21.52 -39.66 16.01
C THR A 138 -21.40 -38.80 14.76
N LYS A 139 -22.13 -39.14 13.68
CA LYS A 139 -22.16 -38.33 12.45
C LYS A 139 -22.53 -36.87 12.72
N LEU A 140 -23.47 -36.63 13.64
CA LEU A 140 -23.88 -35.29 14.05
C LEU A 140 -22.75 -34.56 14.80
N GLY A 141 -22.04 -35.26 15.69
CA GLY A 141 -20.87 -34.73 16.38
C GLY A 141 -19.78 -34.25 15.41
N TYR A 142 -19.40 -35.07 14.43
CA TYR A 142 -18.44 -34.67 13.41
C TYR A 142 -18.90 -33.47 12.56
N LEU A 143 -20.19 -33.38 12.24
CA LEU A 143 -20.73 -32.22 11.50
C LEU A 143 -20.61 -30.92 12.32
N ILE A 144 -20.92 -30.98 13.62
CA ILE A 144 -20.80 -29.84 14.53
C ILE A 144 -19.33 -29.39 14.63
N ILE A 145 -18.40 -30.35 14.75
CA ILE A 145 -16.96 -30.08 14.79
C ILE A 145 -16.50 -29.37 13.52
N ILE A 146 -16.95 -29.81 12.34
CA ILE A 146 -16.60 -29.17 11.06
C ILE A 146 -17.12 -27.73 11.00
N ILE A 147 -18.38 -27.49 11.38
CA ILE A 147 -18.97 -26.14 11.37
C ILE A 147 -18.22 -25.21 12.33
N LEU A 148 -17.90 -25.68 13.54
CA LEU A 148 -17.10 -24.93 14.51
C LEU A 148 -15.71 -24.62 13.96
N GLY A 149 -15.01 -25.61 13.40
CA GLY A 149 -13.68 -25.45 12.81
C GLY A 149 -13.66 -24.44 11.67
N VAL A 150 -14.63 -24.50 10.75
CA VAL A 150 -14.76 -23.55 9.64
C VAL A 150 -15.04 -22.14 10.17
N THR A 151 -15.95 -22.00 11.13
CA THR A 151 -16.31 -20.69 11.70
C THR A 151 -15.11 -20.03 12.39
N VAL A 152 -14.36 -20.80 13.18
CA VAL A 152 -13.14 -20.31 13.85
C VAL A 152 -12.05 -20.00 12.83
N GLY A 153 -11.86 -20.85 11.82
CA GLY A 153 -10.93 -20.60 10.71
C GLY A 153 -11.24 -19.27 10.00
N ILE A 154 -12.51 -19.02 9.68
CA ILE A 154 -12.97 -17.76 9.06
C ILE A 154 -12.69 -16.57 9.99
N LEU A 155 -12.98 -16.68 11.28
CA LEU A 155 -12.74 -15.60 12.25
C LEU A 155 -11.25 -15.27 12.39
N ILE A 156 -10.40 -16.28 12.56
CA ILE A 156 -8.95 -16.11 12.70
C ILE A 156 -8.39 -15.50 11.41
N TYR A 157 -8.73 -16.06 10.25
CA TYR A 157 -8.23 -15.59 8.97
C TYR A 157 -8.73 -14.19 8.62
N GLY A 158 -10.01 -13.91 8.85
CA GLY A 158 -10.62 -12.60 8.66
C GLY A 158 -9.94 -11.54 9.53
N THR A 159 -9.73 -11.83 10.82
CA THR A 159 -9.07 -10.91 11.76
C THR A 159 -7.62 -10.62 11.34
N ILE A 160 -6.85 -11.65 10.96
CA ILE A 160 -5.47 -11.49 10.50
C ILE A 160 -5.43 -10.68 9.21
N THR A 161 -6.28 -11.00 8.24
CA THR A 161 -6.34 -10.33 6.93
C THR A 161 -6.68 -8.85 7.07
N ILE A 162 -7.60 -8.51 7.98
CA ILE A 162 -7.92 -7.12 8.31
C ILE A 162 -6.75 -6.43 9.03
N LYS A 163 -6.09 -7.08 9.98
CA LYS A 163 -4.99 -6.47 10.76
C LYS A 163 -3.72 -6.23 9.94
N THR A 164 -3.48 -7.05 8.93
CA THR A 164 -2.26 -7.02 8.11
C THR A 164 -2.35 -6.10 6.89
N ARG A 165 -3.48 -5.41 6.70
CA ARG A 165 -3.78 -4.60 5.49
C ARG A 165 -3.75 -5.39 4.17
N LEU A 166 -3.68 -6.73 4.23
CA LEU A 166 -3.79 -7.58 3.05
C LEU A 166 -5.16 -7.42 2.39
N ALA A 167 -6.22 -7.23 3.16
CA ALA A 167 -7.55 -6.94 2.62
C ALA A 167 -7.58 -5.67 1.75
N ASP A 168 -6.83 -4.64 2.16
CA ASP A 168 -6.83 -3.30 1.56
C ASP A 168 -6.30 -3.37 0.11
N GLU A 169 -5.36 -4.29 -0.17
CA GLU A 169 -4.77 -4.52 -1.50
C GLU A 169 -5.72 -5.24 -2.48
N PHE A 170 -6.64 -6.08 -1.98
CA PHE A 170 -7.52 -6.92 -2.81
C PHE A 170 -8.98 -6.45 -2.87
N LEU A 171 -9.47 -5.77 -1.83
CA LEU A 171 -10.90 -5.40 -1.67
C LEU A 171 -11.14 -3.88 -1.71
N GLY A 172 -10.10 -3.07 -1.96
CA GLY A 172 -10.20 -1.62 -2.06
C GLY A 172 -10.66 -0.96 -0.74
N GLU A 173 -11.67 -0.08 -0.81
CA GLU A 173 -12.15 0.72 0.34
C GLU A 173 -13.05 -0.04 1.35
N ILE A 174 -13.55 -1.23 1.00
CA ILE A 174 -14.51 -1.98 1.84
C ILE A 174 -13.93 -2.33 3.23
N PRO A 175 -12.69 -2.84 3.33
CA PRO A 175 -12.06 -3.13 4.61
C PRO A 175 -11.79 -1.87 5.44
N GLU A 176 -11.56 -0.73 4.79
CA GLU A 176 -11.31 0.53 5.47
C GLU A 176 -12.59 1.09 6.09
N LYS A 177 -13.71 1.09 5.34
CA LYS A 177 -15.04 1.41 5.88
C LYS A 177 -15.43 0.49 7.04
N LEU A 178 -15.11 -0.80 6.93
CA LEU A 178 -15.35 -1.76 8.01
C LEU A 178 -14.41 -1.54 9.21
N ARG A 179 -13.14 -1.19 8.97
CA ARG A 179 -12.15 -0.87 10.01
C ARG A 179 -12.52 0.41 10.76
N ARG A 180 -13.02 1.45 10.08
CA ARG A 180 -13.59 2.66 10.71
C ARG A 180 -14.81 2.34 11.57
N ARG A 181 -15.65 1.38 11.15
CA ARG A 181 -16.84 0.96 11.90
C ARG A 181 -16.53 0.03 13.09
N VAL A 182 -15.45 -0.75 13.02
CA VAL A 182 -15.12 -1.80 14.01
C VAL A 182 -14.01 -1.36 14.97
N ARG A 183 -13.21 -0.34 14.63
CA ARG A 183 -12.13 0.14 15.49
C ARG A 183 -12.54 1.46 16.13
N PHE A 184 -12.79 1.42 17.43
CA PHE A 184 -12.64 2.58 18.31
C PHE A 184 -11.23 3.16 18.08
N PHE A 185 -11.12 4.22 17.27
CA PHE A 185 -9.84 4.88 17.04
C PHE A 185 -9.49 5.63 18.32
N THR A 186 -8.72 4.98 19.18
CA THR A 186 -8.32 5.54 20.45
C THR A 186 -6.92 6.12 20.34
N MET A 187 -6.74 7.38 20.76
CA MET A 187 -5.46 8.07 20.82
C MET A 187 -5.17 8.48 22.26
N ARG A 188 -3.91 8.49 22.67
CA ARG A 188 -3.54 9.09 23.95
C ARG A 188 -3.81 10.59 23.94
N ILE A 189 -4.41 11.10 25.01
CA ILE A 189 -4.74 12.51 25.17
C ILE A 189 -3.52 13.43 25.06
N ASP A 190 -2.35 12.99 25.53
CA ASP A 190 -1.12 13.78 25.42
C ASP A 190 -0.62 13.91 23.98
N LYS A 191 -0.86 12.88 23.15
CA LYS A 191 -0.60 12.94 21.71
C LYS A 191 -1.65 13.79 21.00
N PHE A 192 -2.93 13.61 21.33
CA PHE A 192 -4.03 14.39 20.76
C PHE A 192 -3.80 15.89 20.94
N LEU A 193 -3.61 16.35 22.17
CA LEU A 193 -3.46 17.79 22.46
C LEU A 193 -2.20 18.39 21.82
N ALA A 194 -1.10 17.64 21.76
CA ALA A 194 0.10 18.09 21.07
C ALA A 194 -0.13 18.20 19.55
N ASN A 195 -0.83 17.22 18.97
CA ASN A 195 -1.21 17.23 17.56
C ASN A 195 -2.26 18.30 17.23
N MET A 196 -2.99 18.86 18.19
CA MET A 196 -3.94 19.96 17.97
C MET A 196 -3.35 21.33 18.33
N GLY A 197 -2.03 21.43 18.49
CA GLY A 197 -1.34 22.71 18.66
C GLY A 197 -1.44 23.32 20.07
N VAL A 198 -1.98 22.59 21.05
CA VAL A 198 -2.13 23.07 22.45
C VAL A 198 -0.78 23.34 23.12
N GLY A 199 0.27 22.65 22.67
CA GLY A 199 1.65 22.86 23.12
C GLY A 199 2.51 21.62 22.91
N THR A 200 3.78 21.72 23.28
CA THR A 200 4.69 20.58 23.27
C THR A 200 4.18 19.46 24.19
N ARG A 201 4.60 18.21 23.94
CA ARG A 201 4.24 17.07 24.82
C ARG A 201 4.56 17.30 26.29
N ASN A 202 5.57 18.12 26.61
CA ASN A 202 5.92 18.44 28.00
C ASN A 202 4.96 19.47 28.60
N GLU A 203 4.59 20.51 27.85
CA GLU A 203 3.59 21.50 28.26
C GLU A 203 2.20 20.86 28.45
N VAL A 204 1.79 20.00 27.51
CA VAL A 204 0.55 19.24 27.61
C VAL A 204 0.50 18.40 28.89
N LYS A 205 1.59 17.71 29.25
CA LYS A 205 1.69 16.97 30.52
C LYS A 205 1.52 17.87 31.74
N GLN A 206 2.00 19.12 31.68
CA GLN A 206 1.81 20.07 32.77
C GLN A 206 0.34 20.54 32.86
N LEU A 207 -0.32 20.78 31.73
CA LEU A 207 -1.74 21.15 31.69
C LEU A 207 -2.63 20.05 32.29
N LEU A 208 -2.37 18.80 31.92
CA LEU A 208 -3.05 17.62 32.48
C LEU A 208 -2.82 17.54 33.99
N LYS A 209 -1.57 17.65 34.47
CA LYS A 209 -1.27 17.63 35.92
C LYS A 209 -1.99 18.72 36.70
N LYS A 210 -2.14 19.91 36.11
CA LYS A 210 -2.87 21.05 36.70
C LYS A 210 -4.39 20.87 36.67
N GLY A 211 -4.91 19.82 36.02
CA GLY A 211 -6.34 19.58 35.89
C GLY A 211 -7.04 20.58 34.97
N LEU A 212 -6.32 21.10 33.96
CA LEU A 212 -6.83 22.10 33.01
C LEU A 212 -7.37 21.48 31.72
N VAL A 213 -7.49 20.15 31.67
CA VAL A 213 -7.94 19.41 30.49
C VAL A 213 -9.16 18.60 30.88
N ASN A 214 -10.25 18.75 30.12
CA ASN A 214 -11.48 18.00 30.31
C ASN A 214 -11.77 17.15 29.08
N VAL A 215 -12.26 15.93 29.31
CA VAL A 215 -12.80 15.04 28.28
C VAL A 215 -14.22 14.72 28.69
N ASN A 216 -15.20 15.08 27.87
CA ASN A 216 -16.63 14.90 28.17
C ASN A 216 -16.97 15.44 29.58
N GLU A 217 -16.53 16.68 29.86
CA GLU A 217 -16.72 17.39 31.13
C GLU A 217 -15.96 16.82 32.35
N GLN A 218 -15.23 15.71 32.19
CA GLN A 218 -14.41 15.12 33.26
C GLN A 218 -12.95 15.58 33.18
N VAL A 219 -12.41 16.03 34.31
CA VAL A 219 -11.00 16.47 34.41
C VAL A 219 -10.05 15.28 34.26
N ILE A 220 -9.19 15.31 33.24
CA ILE A 220 -8.18 14.28 33.00
C ILE A 220 -6.81 14.77 33.45
N LYS A 221 -6.18 13.99 34.33
CA LYS A 221 -4.80 14.26 34.83
C LYS A 221 -3.73 13.33 34.27
N SER A 222 -4.14 12.19 33.72
CA SER A 222 -3.21 11.18 33.20
C SER A 222 -2.92 11.42 31.71
N PRO A 223 -1.66 11.62 31.30
CA PRO A 223 -1.29 11.78 29.88
C PRO A 223 -1.46 10.51 29.05
N LYS A 224 -1.57 9.35 29.69
CA LYS A 224 -1.74 8.06 29.01
C LYS A 224 -3.21 7.70 28.78
N THR A 225 -4.15 8.52 29.26
CA THR A 225 -5.59 8.30 29.03
C THR A 225 -5.83 8.26 27.53
N HIS A 226 -6.54 7.23 27.08
CA HIS A 226 -6.96 7.11 25.70
C HIS A 226 -8.31 7.80 25.53
N ILE A 227 -8.45 8.54 24.44
CA ILE A 227 -9.65 9.25 24.03
C ILE A 227 -10.00 8.83 22.61
N GLU A 228 -11.26 9.00 22.22
CA GLU A 228 -11.77 8.81 20.88
C GLU A 228 -11.85 10.18 20.19
N PRO A 229 -10.89 10.57 19.34
CA PRO A 229 -10.80 11.94 18.81
C PRO A 229 -12.06 12.43 18.08
N GLU A 230 -12.82 11.52 17.46
CA GLU A 230 -14.02 11.85 16.70
C GLU A 230 -15.29 11.96 17.57
N ASN A 231 -15.30 11.32 18.76
CA ASN A 231 -16.49 11.21 19.60
C ASN A 231 -16.37 12.01 20.90
N ASP A 232 -15.17 12.10 21.45
CA ASP A 232 -14.92 12.75 22.72
C ASP A 232 -14.82 14.27 22.57
N LYS A 233 -15.52 15.01 23.43
CA LYS A 233 -15.39 16.46 23.54
C LYS A 233 -14.21 16.81 24.44
N ILE A 234 -13.09 17.23 23.85
CA ILE A 234 -11.90 17.63 24.59
C ILE A 234 -11.85 19.15 24.71
N SER A 235 -11.66 19.66 25.93
CA SER A 235 -11.42 21.09 26.16
C SER A 235 -10.20 21.33 27.03
N VAL A 236 -9.52 22.44 26.79
CA VAL A 236 -8.36 22.90 27.55
C VAL A 236 -8.66 24.29 28.07
N ARG A 237 -8.62 24.47 29.39
CA ARG A 237 -9.00 25.74 30.07
C ARG A 237 -10.40 26.25 29.68
N GLY A 238 -11.30 25.34 29.31
CA GLY A 238 -12.67 25.67 28.89
C GLY A 238 -12.84 25.93 27.39
N GLU A 239 -11.77 25.98 26.61
CA GLU A 239 -11.84 26.10 25.14
C GLU A 239 -11.90 24.71 24.51
N LEU A 240 -12.87 24.48 23.62
CA LEU A 240 -13.01 23.23 22.89
C LEU A 240 -11.88 23.08 21.87
N ILE A 241 -11.29 21.90 21.80
CA ILE A 241 -10.25 21.56 20.83
C ILE A 241 -10.89 20.70 19.74
N GLU A 242 -11.00 21.25 18.54
CA GLU A 242 -11.47 20.50 17.37
C GLU A 242 -10.40 19.53 16.89
N TYR A 243 -10.83 18.33 16.48
CA TYR A 243 -9.94 17.33 15.94
C TYR A 243 -9.74 17.51 14.43
N VAL A 244 -8.49 17.70 14.02
CA VAL A 244 -8.08 17.69 12.61
C VAL A 244 -7.05 16.58 12.42
N GLU A 245 -7.46 15.47 11.79
CA GLU A 245 -6.54 14.36 11.51
C GLU A 245 -5.57 14.73 10.39
N ASN A 246 -6.12 15.11 9.25
CA ASN A 246 -5.36 15.46 8.06
C ASN A 246 -5.65 16.90 7.64
N VAL A 247 -4.62 17.58 7.17
CA VAL A 247 -4.72 18.93 6.59
C VAL A 247 -4.22 18.90 5.16
N TYR A 248 -4.92 19.59 4.26
CA TYR A 248 -4.57 19.65 2.85
C TYR A 248 -4.57 21.11 2.42
N ILE A 249 -3.40 21.59 1.99
CA ILE A 249 -3.14 23.02 1.79
C ILE A 249 -2.65 23.24 0.37
N MET A 250 -3.21 24.25 -0.29
CA MET A 250 -2.66 24.89 -1.48
C MET A 250 -1.81 26.08 -1.05
N LEU A 251 -0.52 26.07 -1.41
CA LEU A 251 0.41 27.18 -1.21
C LEU A 251 0.79 27.79 -2.56
N ASN A 252 0.71 29.11 -2.68
CA ASN A 252 1.40 29.84 -3.75
C ASN A 252 2.86 30.07 -3.32
N LYS A 253 3.74 29.13 -3.65
CA LYS A 253 5.13 29.17 -3.19
C LYS A 253 5.88 30.39 -3.75
N PRO A 254 6.51 31.22 -2.92
CA PRO A 254 7.40 32.30 -3.36
C PRO A 254 8.81 31.78 -3.71
N LYS A 255 9.56 32.59 -4.48
CA LYS A 255 11.01 32.42 -4.65
C LYS A 255 11.75 32.52 -3.32
N GLY A 256 12.88 31.85 -3.22
CA GLY A 256 13.80 31.91 -2.07
C GLY A 256 13.52 30.88 -0.97
N TYR A 257 12.38 30.19 -1.02
CA TYR A 257 12.02 29.11 -0.08
C TYR A 257 12.28 27.74 -0.71
N ILE A 258 12.76 26.79 0.10
CA ILE A 258 12.97 25.41 -0.34
C ILE A 258 11.78 24.51 0.04
N SER A 259 11.41 23.58 -0.84
CA SER A 259 10.43 22.52 -0.54
C SER A 259 11.08 21.44 0.33
N ALA A 260 11.14 21.70 1.63
CA ALA A 260 11.63 20.81 2.70
C ALA A 260 10.80 21.06 3.98
N THR A 261 10.89 20.13 4.94
CA THR A 261 10.22 20.27 6.25
C THR A 261 11.05 21.09 7.24
N GLU A 262 12.37 20.91 7.24
CA GLU A 262 13.32 21.59 8.12
C GLU A 262 14.64 21.80 7.36
N ASP A 263 15.31 22.93 7.59
CA ASP A 263 16.65 23.21 7.10
C ASP A 263 17.33 24.27 7.97
N HIS A 264 18.64 24.14 8.19
CA HIS A 264 19.39 25.03 9.09
C HIS A 264 19.87 26.34 8.43
N HIS A 265 19.84 26.42 7.09
CA HIS A 265 20.47 27.50 6.33
C HIS A 265 19.49 28.25 5.42
N SER A 266 18.39 27.61 5.01
CA SER A 266 17.39 28.16 4.11
C SER A 266 16.00 28.16 4.75
N LYS A 267 15.20 29.17 4.40
CA LYS A 267 13.78 29.19 4.75
C LYS A 267 13.03 28.08 4.02
N THR A 268 12.15 27.39 4.73
CA THR A 268 11.36 26.27 4.22
C THR A 268 9.94 26.69 3.94
N VAL A 269 9.27 25.98 3.03
CA VAL A 269 7.84 26.22 2.76
C VAL A 269 6.94 25.99 3.99
N ILE A 270 7.41 25.26 5.00
CA ILE A 270 6.68 25.04 6.25
C ILE A 270 6.70 26.30 7.13
N ASP A 271 7.74 27.14 7.02
CA ASP A 271 7.83 28.43 7.74
C ASP A 271 6.72 29.41 7.34
N LEU A 272 6.13 29.22 6.15
CA LEU A 272 5.02 30.02 5.64
C LEU A 272 3.67 29.62 6.25
N ILE A 273 3.59 28.49 6.95
CA ILE A 273 2.34 27.90 7.45
C ILE A 273 2.44 27.62 8.96
N PRO A 274 2.64 28.66 9.79
CA PRO A 274 2.87 28.50 11.23
C PRO A 274 1.71 27.79 11.94
N GLU A 275 0.48 28.01 11.48
CA GLU A 275 -0.75 27.47 12.08
C GLU A 275 -0.77 25.93 12.12
N TYR A 276 -0.27 25.26 11.07
CA TYR A 276 -0.37 23.81 10.92
C TYR A 276 0.95 23.06 11.13
N GLN A 277 2.05 23.74 11.51
CA GLN A 277 3.36 23.09 11.71
C GLN A 277 3.30 21.94 12.74
N HIS A 278 2.48 22.10 13.76
CA HIS A 278 2.30 21.14 14.83
C HIS A 278 1.71 19.79 14.36
N LEU A 279 1.11 19.74 13.15
CA LEU A 279 0.61 18.52 12.51
C LEU A 279 1.68 17.73 11.75
N ASN A 280 2.95 18.16 11.78
CA ASN A 280 4.05 17.57 11.01
C ASN A 280 3.77 17.54 9.49
N ILE A 281 3.23 18.64 8.98
CA ILE A 281 2.98 18.83 7.55
C ILE A 281 4.28 18.78 6.72
N PHE A 282 4.15 18.32 5.49
CA PHE A 282 5.23 18.21 4.51
C PHE A 282 4.75 18.54 3.10
N PRO A 283 5.65 19.01 2.20
CA PRO A 283 5.28 19.32 0.83
C PRO A 283 5.02 18.05 0.01
N VAL A 284 3.95 18.10 -0.80
CA VAL A 284 3.56 17.08 -1.77
C VAL A 284 4.28 17.35 -3.08
N GLY A 285 5.39 16.62 -3.26
CA GLY A 285 6.37 16.93 -4.29
C GLY A 285 7.20 18.16 -3.93
N ARG A 286 8.05 18.59 -4.87
CA ARG A 286 9.02 19.67 -4.63
C ARG A 286 9.02 20.66 -5.78
N LEU A 287 9.28 21.92 -5.44
CA LEU A 287 9.65 22.98 -6.37
C LEU A 287 11.05 23.47 -5.98
N ASP A 288 11.85 23.82 -6.98
CA ASP A 288 13.18 24.36 -6.75
C ASP A 288 13.10 25.70 -5.99
N LYS A 289 14.23 26.10 -5.39
CA LYS A 289 14.29 27.32 -4.56
C LYS A 289 13.83 28.58 -5.29
N ASP A 290 14.16 28.66 -6.57
CA ASP A 290 13.86 29.75 -7.49
C ASP A 290 12.58 29.54 -8.33
N THR A 291 11.85 28.45 -8.10
CA THR A 291 10.58 28.13 -8.77
C THR A 291 9.39 28.54 -7.90
N GLU A 292 8.36 29.13 -8.52
CA GLU A 292 7.16 29.67 -7.85
C GLU A 292 5.90 28.85 -8.12
N GLY A 293 4.83 29.20 -7.41
CA GLY A 293 3.47 28.77 -7.74
C GLY A 293 2.99 27.58 -6.93
N LEU A 294 2.04 26.84 -7.51
CA LEU A 294 1.25 25.82 -6.83
C LEU A 294 2.11 24.74 -6.20
N LEU A 295 2.13 24.70 -4.87
CA LEU A 295 2.67 23.60 -4.08
C LEU A 295 1.60 23.11 -3.11
N LEU A 296 1.37 21.80 -3.09
CA LEU A 296 0.47 21.18 -2.14
C LEU A 296 1.25 20.80 -0.88
N ILE A 297 0.64 20.95 0.29
CA ILE A 297 1.23 20.60 1.60
C ILE A 297 0.19 19.81 2.41
N THR A 298 0.63 18.73 3.06
CA THR A 298 -0.24 17.86 3.85
C THR A 298 0.55 17.11 4.92
N ASN A 299 -0.14 16.47 5.87
CA ASN A 299 0.41 15.44 6.74
C ASN A 299 -0.04 14.01 6.33
N ASP A 300 -0.79 13.87 5.24
CA ASP A 300 -1.25 12.59 4.68
C ASP A 300 -0.25 12.00 3.67
N GLY A 301 0.40 10.90 4.07
CA GLY A 301 1.38 10.20 3.24
C GLY A 301 0.77 9.51 2.03
N ASP A 302 -0.47 9.03 2.14
CA ASP A 302 -1.15 8.30 1.07
C ASP A 302 -1.57 9.27 -0.05
N PHE A 303 -2.05 10.47 0.31
CA PHE A 303 -2.29 11.57 -0.64
C PHE A 303 -1.03 11.95 -1.42
N ASN A 304 0.11 12.11 -0.74
CA ASN A 304 1.37 12.42 -1.42
C ASN A 304 1.81 11.30 -2.36
N HIS A 305 1.70 10.04 -1.93
CA HIS A 305 2.04 8.91 -2.78
C HIS A 305 1.14 8.85 -4.03
N GLU A 306 -0.16 9.08 -3.89
CA GLU A 306 -1.12 9.05 -4.99
C GLU A 306 -0.81 10.11 -6.06
N LEU A 307 -0.43 11.32 -5.64
CA LEU A 307 -0.13 12.40 -6.59
C LEU A 307 1.28 12.34 -7.18
N MET A 308 2.27 11.90 -6.40
CA MET A 308 3.70 12.01 -6.77
C MET A 308 4.30 10.71 -7.26
N SER A 309 3.62 9.56 -7.10
CA SER A 309 4.14 8.28 -7.58
C SER A 309 4.43 8.33 -9.09
N PRO A 310 5.64 7.90 -9.53
CA PRO A 310 6.00 7.89 -10.95
C PRO A 310 5.03 7.11 -11.83
N ASN A 311 4.31 6.14 -11.26
CA ASN A 311 3.37 5.27 -11.96
C ASN A 311 2.00 5.92 -12.21
N LYS A 312 1.67 7.02 -11.50
CA LYS A 312 0.36 7.67 -11.57
C LYS A 312 0.26 8.72 -12.69
N HIS A 313 1.41 9.20 -13.18
CA HIS A 313 1.52 10.11 -14.32
C HIS A 313 0.67 11.38 -14.16
N VAL A 314 0.54 11.89 -12.94
CA VAL A 314 -0.20 13.13 -12.68
C VAL A 314 0.47 14.30 -13.39
N SER A 315 -0.29 14.99 -14.25
CA SER A 315 0.19 16.12 -15.04
C SER A 315 0.54 17.32 -14.16
N LYS A 316 1.57 18.05 -14.57
CA LYS A 316 2.03 19.28 -13.91
C LYS A 316 2.27 20.32 -15.01
N LYS A 317 1.51 21.41 -14.98
CA LYS A 317 1.62 22.51 -15.94
C LYS A 317 2.38 23.66 -15.33
N TYR A 318 3.37 24.13 -16.07
CA TYR A 318 4.19 25.28 -15.71
C TYR A 318 4.02 26.37 -16.75
N GLU A 319 4.01 27.61 -16.29
CA GLU A 319 4.30 28.79 -17.07
C GLU A 319 5.81 29.04 -17.02
N VAL A 320 6.41 29.26 -18.19
CA VAL A 320 7.84 29.42 -18.39
C VAL A 320 8.06 30.71 -19.15
N ILE A 321 8.90 31.58 -18.60
CA ILE A 321 9.50 32.68 -19.37
C ILE A 321 10.90 32.24 -19.75
N SER A 322 11.16 32.05 -21.05
CA SER A 322 12.44 31.63 -21.59
C SER A 322 13.22 32.80 -22.19
N ALA A 323 14.55 32.69 -22.27
CA ALA A 323 15.42 33.75 -22.78
C ALA A 323 15.19 34.05 -24.27
N ASN A 324 14.81 33.03 -25.05
CA ASN A 324 14.44 33.17 -26.46
C ASN A 324 13.01 32.67 -26.68
N PRO A 325 12.29 33.18 -27.71
CA PRO A 325 11.02 32.60 -28.17
C PRO A 325 11.17 31.12 -28.53
N ILE A 326 10.14 30.32 -28.24
CA ILE A 326 10.11 28.91 -28.63
C ILE A 326 9.71 28.76 -30.10
N THR A 327 10.28 27.78 -30.80
CA THR A 327 9.97 27.48 -32.21
C THR A 327 9.07 26.24 -32.36
N GLU A 328 8.57 25.99 -33.57
CA GLU A 328 7.80 24.78 -33.87
C GLU A 328 8.64 23.50 -33.70
N GLU A 329 9.94 23.57 -34.01
CA GLU A 329 10.88 22.47 -33.79
C GLU A 329 11.00 22.13 -32.29
N ASP A 330 11.01 23.13 -31.42
CA ASP A 330 11.03 22.94 -29.97
C ASP A 330 9.78 22.21 -29.48
N ILE A 331 8.60 22.63 -29.98
CA ILE A 331 7.31 22.00 -29.64
C ILE A 331 7.33 20.52 -30.05
N GLN A 332 7.84 20.21 -31.24
CA GLN A 332 7.95 18.84 -31.72
C GLN A 332 8.96 18.02 -30.88
N ALA A 333 10.09 18.61 -30.49
CA ALA A 333 11.06 17.95 -29.62
C ALA A 333 10.48 17.57 -28.26
N PHE A 334 9.68 18.45 -27.64
CA PHE A 334 8.98 18.16 -26.38
C PHE A 334 7.96 17.03 -26.55
N LYS A 335 7.23 17.02 -27.68
CA LYS A 335 6.22 15.99 -28.00
C LYS A 335 6.84 14.61 -28.23
N GLU A 336 8.02 14.52 -28.84
CA GLU A 336 8.74 13.25 -29.06
C GLU A 336 9.48 12.74 -27.81
N GLY A 337 9.64 13.61 -26.82
CA GLY A 337 10.42 13.38 -25.61
C GLY A 337 11.89 13.69 -25.82
N ILE A 338 12.45 14.47 -24.89
CA ILE A 338 13.84 14.94 -24.92
C ILE A 338 14.78 13.94 -24.24
N THR A 339 15.99 13.77 -24.76
CA THR A 339 17.04 12.99 -24.09
C THR A 339 17.83 13.89 -23.14
N LEU A 340 17.76 13.61 -21.84
CA LEU A 340 18.59 14.26 -20.83
C LEU A 340 19.77 13.36 -20.44
N SER A 341 20.71 13.89 -19.65
CA SER A 341 21.91 13.15 -19.20
C SER A 341 21.62 11.87 -18.41
N ASP A 342 20.43 11.74 -17.82
CA ASP A 342 19.93 10.58 -17.07
C ASP A 342 18.91 9.75 -17.86
N GLY A 343 18.82 9.98 -19.17
CA GLY A 343 17.98 9.22 -20.11
C GLY A 343 16.83 10.02 -20.71
N LYS A 344 16.09 9.37 -21.61
CA LYS A 344 14.93 9.98 -22.29
C LYS A 344 13.81 10.28 -21.30
N VAL A 345 13.29 11.50 -21.34
CA VAL A 345 12.08 11.92 -20.61
C VAL A 345 10.82 11.56 -21.41
N LYS A 346 9.70 11.49 -20.70
CA LYS A 346 8.40 11.26 -21.33
C LYS A 346 8.02 12.43 -22.24
N PRO A 347 7.19 12.18 -23.26
CA PRO A 347 6.52 13.23 -24.02
C PRO A 347 5.92 14.29 -23.11
N ALA A 348 6.13 15.54 -23.47
CA ALA A 348 5.59 16.72 -22.81
C ALA A 348 4.82 17.58 -23.82
N ILE A 349 3.88 18.37 -23.31
CA ILE A 349 3.12 19.31 -24.14
C ILE A 349 3.72 20.70 -23.92
N LEU A 350 4.34 21.25 -24.96
CA LEU A 350 4.78 22.64 -24.99
C LEU A 350 3.79 23.45 -25.82
N THR A 351 3.35 24.60 -25.30
CA THR A 351 2.39 25.48 -25.96
C THR A 351 2.89 26.91 -25.89
N TYR A 352 3.01 27.54 -27.05
CA TYR A 352 3.34 28.96 -27.16
C TYR A 352 2.17 29.83 -26.66
N ILE A 353 2.49 30.90 -25.94
CA ILE A 353 1.50 31.88 -25.46
C ILE A 353 1.78 33.24 -26.11
N ASP A 354 2.93 33.82 -25.80
CA ASP A 354 3.41 35.07 -26.39
C ASP A 354 4.94 35.14 -26.29
N ASN A 355 5.59 35.95 -27.13
CA ASN A 355 7.02 36.28 -27.09
C ASN A 355 7.94 35.20 -26.48
N GLN A 356 8.21 35.33 -25.18
CA GLN A 356 9.10 34.48 -24.37
C GLN A 356 8.34 33.57 -23.39
N THR A 357 7.01 33.67 -23.35
CA THR A 357 6.12 32.93 -22.45
C THR A 357 5.58 31.67 -23.12
N SER A 358 5.69 30.56 -22.42
CA SER A 358 5.13 29.28 -22.86
C SER A 358 4.55 28.49 -21.70
N HIS A 359 3.64 27.58 -22.02
CA HIS A 359 3.18 26.55 -21.10
C HIS A 359 3.84 25.22 -21.39
N VAL A 360 4.38 24.58 -20.36
CA VAL A 360 4.87 23.20 -20.45
C VAL A 360 4.10 22.29 -19.50
N THR A 361 3.57 21.19 -20.03
CA THR A 361 2.93 20.14 -19.23
C THR A 361 3.77 18.88 -19.25
N ILE A 362 4.20 18.43 -18.07
CA ILE A 362 4.98 17.20 -17.87
C ILE A 362 4.23 16.20 -17.00
N TYR A 363 4.57 14.91 -17.14
CA TYR A 363 3.91 13.79 -16.45
C TYR A 363 4.86 13.02 -15.50
N GLU A 364 6.00 13.62 -15.21
CA GLU A 364 7.04 13.13 -14.29
C GLU A 364 7.67 14.31 -13.55
N GLY A 365 8.57 14.02 -12.62
CA GLY A 365 9.21 15.03 -11.76
C GLY A 365 10.68 14.75 -11.54
N LYS A 366 11.48 14.63 -12.62
CA LYS A 366 12.93 14.49 -12.50
C LYS A 366 13.57 15.78 -11.98
N TYR A 367 14.78 15.67 -11.43
CA TYR A 367 15.54 16.80 -10.92
C TYR A 367 15.72 17.90 -11.99
N HIS A 368 15.27 19.12 -11.68
CA HIS A 368 15.30 20.31 -12.55
C HIS A 368 14.80 20.04 -13.98
N GLN A 369 13.80 19.14 -14.14
CA GLN A 369 13.42 18.61 -15.44
C GLN A 369 13.10 19.68 -16.48
N VAL A 370 12.21 20.63 -16.17
CA VAL A 370 11.80 21.69 -17.12
C VAL A 370 13.01 22.51 -17.56
N LYS A 371 13.84 22.97 -16.62
CA LYS A 371 15.05 23.75 -16.94
C LYS A 371 16.01 22.98 -17.84
N ARG A 372 16.22 21.69 -17.56
CA ARG A 372 17.07 20.81 -18.37
C ARG A 372 16.51 20.56 -19.77
N MET A 373 15.18 20.47 -19.91
CA MET A 373 14.52 20.34 -21.20
C MET A 373 14.70 21.60 -22.05
N PHE A 374 14.48 22.79 -21.48
CA PHE A 374 14.75 24.05 -22.19
C PHE A 374 16.24 24.21 -22.54
N HIS A 375 17.15 23.81 -21.65
CA HIS A 375 18.59 23.85 -21.95
C HIS A 375 18.97 22.94 -23.14
N SER A 376 18.29 21.80 -23.30
CA SER A 376 18.57 20.86 -24.40
C SER A 376 18.18 21.41 -25.78
N ILE A 377 17.22 22.33 -25.83
CA ILE A 377 16.81 23.06 -27.04
C ILE A 377 17.56 24.41 -27.17
N GLN A 378 18.72 24.54 -26.51
CA GLN A 378 19.55 25.75 -26.53
C GLN A 378 18.83 27.02 -26.02
N ASN A 379 17.91 26.85 -25.08
CA ASN A 379 17.17 27.94 -24.46
C ASN A 379 17.36 27.94 -22.93
N GLU A 380 17.08 29.05 -22.27
CA GLU A 380 17.25 29.20 -20.83
C GLU A 380 15.95 29.63 -20.16
N VAL A 381 15.63 29.06 -18.99
CA VAL A 381 14.43 29.42 -18.23
C VAL A 381 14.76 30.56 -17.29
N LEU A 382 14.18 31.74 -17.54
CA LEU A 382 14.33 32.95 -16.72
C LEU A 382 13.34 32.97 -15.55
N HIS A 383 12.11 32.49 -15.80
CA HIS A 383 11.08 32.34 -14.77
C HIS A 383 10.34 31.02 -14.95
N LEU A 384 10.05 30.36 -13.82
CA LEU A 384 9.32 29.11 -13.79
C LEU A 384 8.26 29.18 -12.69
N ARG A 385 7.00 29.00 -13.08
CA ARG A 385 5.86 28.97 -12.16
C ARG A 385 5.00 27.75 -12.42
N ARG A 386 4.76 26.91 -11.41
CA ARG A 386 3.76 25.85 -11.52
C ARG A 386 2.37 26.44 -11.34
N ILE A 387 1.52 26.32 -12.35
CA ILE A 387 0.18 26.90 -12.34
C ILE A 387 -0.91 25.84 -12.19
N LYS A 388 -0.60 24.56 -12.43
CA LYS A 388 -1.59 23.48 -12.38
C LYS A 388 -0.98 22.13 -11.99
N ILE A 389 -1.71 21.34 -11.21
CA ILE A 389 -1.46 19.91 -10.94
C ILE A 389 -2.76 19.16 -11.26
N ALA A 390 -2.70 18.13 -12.11
CA ALA A 390 -3.90 17.50 -12.66
C ALA A 390 -4.85 18.58 -13.25
N ASP A 391 -6.10 18.62 -12.80
CA ASP A 391 -7.06 19.66 -13.15
C ASP A 391 -7.14 20.81 -12.14
N LEU A 392 -6.37 20.73 -11.04
CA LEU A 392 -6.32 21.76 -10.00
C LEU A 392 -5.38 22.90 -10.40
N GLU A 393 -5.98 24.07 -10.61
CA GLU A 393 -5.27 25.31 -10.92
C GLU A 393 -4.90 26.07 -9.64
N LEU A 394 -3.79 26.80 -9.71
CA LEU A 394 -3.41 27.74 -8.66
C LEU A 394 -4.51 28.81 -8.53
N ASP A 395 -4.99 29.02 -7.32
CA ASP A 395 -5.99 30.05 -7.05
C ASP A 395 -5.45 31.44 -7.43
N SER A 396 -6.20 32.15 -8.28
CA SER A 396 -5.83 33.48 -8.77
C SER A 396 -5.90 34.55 -7.68
N ASN A 397 -6.62 34.30 -6.59
CA ASN A 397 -6.75 35.23 -5.46
C ASN A 397 -5.68 35.02 -4.39
N LEU A 398 -4.78 34.05 -4.58
CA LEU A 398 -3.77 33.69 -3.60
C LEU A 398 -2.45 34.39 -3.92
N ASP A 399 -2.06 35.36 -3.10
CA ASP A 399 -0.82 36.10 -3.31
C ASP A 399 0.42 35.23 -3.03
N SER A 400 1.60 35.71 -3.45
CA SER A 400 2.84 34.96 -3.25
C SER A 400 3.16 34.80 -1.76
N GLY A 401 3.33 33.55 -1.30
CA GLY A 401 3.52 33.23 0.12
C GLY A 401 2.24 32.87 0.86
N GLU A 402 1.07 33.15 0.28
CA GLU A 402 -0.21 32.81 0.90
C GLU A 402 -0.60 31.37 0.63
N TYR A 403 -1.41 30.84 1.54
CA TYR A 403 -1.96 29.49 1.45
C TYR A 403 -3.44 29.47 1.81
N ARG A 404 -4.16 28.46 1.31
CA ARG A 404 -5.53 28.14 1.70
C ARG A 404 -5.73 26.64 1.83
N LEU A 405 -6.75 26.22 2.57
CA LEU A 405 -7.18 24.83 2.61
C LEU A 405 -7.77 24.39 1.26
N LEU A 406 -7.61 23.11 0.94
CA LEU A 406 -8.29 22.49 -0.19
C LEU A 406 -9.79 22.32 0.11
N THR A 407 -10.60 22.56 -0.91
CA THR A 407 -12.05 22.34 -0.91
C THR A 407 -12.40 21.00 -1.52
N GLU A 408 -13.62 20.51 -1.33
CA GLU A 408 -14.09 19.25 -1.96
C GLU A 408 -13.88 19.26 -3.49
N ASN A 409 -14.19 20.39 -4.14
CA ASN A 409 -13.97 20.58 -5.57
C ASN A 409 -12.48 20.53 -5.98
N ASP A 410 -11.56 20.87 -5.08
CA ASP A 410 -10.13 20.73 -5.37
C ASP A 410 -9.70 19.26 -5.36
N PHE A 411 -10.28 18.42 -4.49
CA PHE A 411 -10.03 16.97 -4.49
C PHE A 411 -10.56 16.30 -5.77
N ASP A 412 -11.74 16.70 -6.23
CA ASP A 412 -12.30 16.23 -7.51
C ASP A 412 -11.36 16.56 -8.67
N LYS A 413 -10.82 17.79 -8.73
CA LYS A 413 -9.85 18.22 -9.74
C LYS A 413 -8.50 17.49 -9.64
N LEU A 414 -8.15 16.98 -8.48
CA LEU A 414 -6.97 16.13 -8.29
C LEU A 414 -7.24 14.66 -8.63
N ASN A 415 -8.48 14.30 -8.94
CA ASN A 415 -8.95 12.91 -9.09
C ASN A 415 -8.61 12.06 -7.85
N TYR A 416 -8.66 12.68 -6.66
CA TYR A 416 -8.42 12.02 -5.39
C TYR A 416 -9.76 11.77 -4.69
N LYS A 417 -10.09 10.49 -4.41
CA LYS A 417 -11.35 10.06 -3.80
C LYS A 417 -11.15 9.46 -2.42
#